data_AF-A0A9D7D376-F1
#
_entry.id   AF-A0A9D7D376-F1
#
_cell.length_a   1.000
_cell.length_b   1.000
_cell.length_c   1.000
_cell.angle_alpha   90.00
_cell.angle_beta   90.00
_cell.angle_gamma   90.00
#
_symmetry.space_group_name_H-M   'P 1'
#
loop_
_entity.id
_entity.type
_entity.pdbx_description
1 polymer ?
#
loop_
_entity_poly.entity_id
_entity_poly.type
_entity_poly.pdbx_seq_one_letter_code
_entity_poly.pdbx_strand_id
1 'polypeptide(L)' 'MRALKAAARTLFDAADDDAVVVNELSCTEPGCPPIETVVALLRAGSEPRQVKVHKPVGEVTEDDLRVAIQKGHEHRHPSG' A
#
# COMPACT_ATOMS: atom_id res chain seq x y z
N MET A 1 -4.66 -10.12 8.16
CA MET A 1 -4.87 -9.74 6.75
C MET A 1 -6.27 -9.18 6.43
N ARG A 2 -7.40 -9.79 6.84
CA ARG A 2 -8.75 -9.25 6.52
C ARG A 2 -8.97 -7.81 7.02
N ALA A 3 -8.59 -7.52 8.27
CA ALA A 3 -8.72 -6.18 8.85
C ALA A 3 -7.92 -5.12 8.08
N LEU A 4 -6.67 -5.42 7.71
CA LEU A 4 -5.83 -4.51 6.92
C LEU A 4 -6.43 -4.23 5.53
N LYS A 5 -6.97 -5.26 4.85
CA LYS A 5 -7.66 -5.06 3.57
C LYS A 5 -8.92 -4.21 3.71
N ALA A 6 -9.69 -4.39 4.79
CA ALA A 6 -10.87 -3.57 5.06
C ALA A 6 -10.48 -2.11 5.32
N ALA A 7 -9.48 -1.87 6.18
CA ALA A 7 -8.94 -0.54 6.44
C ALA A 7 -8.41 0.12 5.15
N ALA A 8 -7.68 -0.62 4.32
CA ALA A 8 -7.22 -0.16 3.03
C ALA A 8 -8.38 0.27 2.12
N ARG A 9 -9.43 -0.55 1.98
CA ARG A 9 -10.61 -0.17 1.17
C ARG A 9 -11.25 1.13 1.65
N THR A 10 -11.37 1.32 2.96
CA THR A 10 -11.90 2.55 3.53
C THR A 10 -11.00 3.75 3.28
N LEU A 11 -9.68 3.63 3.53
CA LEU A 11 -8.74 4.74 3.36
C LEU A 11 -8.50 5.12 1.89
N PHE A 12 -8.62 4.17 0.98
CA PHE A 12 -8.52 4.39 -0.47
C PHE A 12 -9.81 4.89 -1.11
N ASP A 13 -10.92 4.93 -0.36
CA ASP A 13 -12.27 5.16 -0.89
C ASP A 13 -12.54 4.21 -2.07
N ALA A 14 -12.38 2.91 -1.81
CA ALA A 14 -12.55 1.85 -2.80
C ALA A 14 -14.03 1.52 -2.96
N ALA A 15 -14.54 1.54 -4.20
CA ALA A 15 -15.87 1.03 -4.54
C ALA A 15 -15.93 -0.49 -4.39
N ASP A 16 -17.13 -1.08 -4.46
CA ASP A 16 -17.28 -2.54 -4.33
C ASP A 16 -16.54 -3.32 -5.44
N ASP A 17 -16.60 -2.80 -6.67
CA ASP A 17 -15.94 -3.35 -7.86
C ASP A 17 -14.41 -3.17 -7.84
N ASP A 18 -13.88 -2.30 -6.96
CA ASP A 18 -12.44 -2.08 -6.86
C ASP A 18 -11.76 -3.26 -6.14
N ALA A 19 -10.60 -3.67 -6.65
CA ALA A 19 -9.80 -4.71 -6.01
C ALA A 19 -8.68 -4.10 -5.17
N VAL A 20 -8.64 -4.45 -3.88
CA VAL A 20 -7.51 -4.11 -3.00
C VAL A 20 -6.61 -5.32 -2.82
N VAL A 21 -5.35 -5.14 -3.24
CA VAL A 21 -4.30 -6.14 -3.17
C VAL A 21 -3.32 -5.74 -2.08
N VAL A 22 -2.91 -6.69 -1.25
CA VAL A 22 -1.89 -6.52 -0.21
C VAL A 22 -0.84 -7.59 -0.42
N ASN A 23 0.40 -7.18 -0.66
CA ASN A 23 1.54 -8.07 -0.85
C ASN A 23 2.64 -7.72 0.15
N GLU A 24 3.26 -8.74 0.71
CA GLU A 24 4.49 -8.62 1.47
C GLU A 24 5.65 -8.96 0.54
N LEU A 25 6.64 -8.07 0.46
CA LEU A 25 7.78 -8.18 -0.44
C LEU A 25 9.06 -8.02 0.37
N SER A 26 10.14 -8.65 -0.10
CA SER A 26 11.45 -8.39 0.46
C SER A 26 11.98 -7.04 -0.01
N CYS A 27 12.32 -6.15 0.92
CA CYS A 27 12.94 -4.86 0.58
C CYS A 27 14.38 -5.11 0.12
N THR A 28 14.73 -4.60 -1.06
CA THR A 28 16.07 -4.73 -1.66
C THR A 28 16.94 -3.50 -1.44
N GLU A 29 16.49 -2.53 -0.63
CA GLU A 29 17.22 -1.29 -0.38
C GLU A 29 18.25 -1.42 0.75
N PRO A 30 19.47 -0.86 0.58
CA PRO A 30 20.49 -0.91 1.62
C PRO A 30 20.07 -0.09 2.84
N GLY A 31 19.92 -0.74 3.99
CA GLY A 31 19.58 -0.10 5.26
C GLY A 31 18.09 -0.13 5.62
N CYS A 32 17.21 -0.68 4.77
CA CYS A 32 15.81 -0.92 5.11
C CYS A 32 15.61 -2.30 5.76
N PRO A 33 14.52 -2.47 6.56
CA PRO A 33 14.13 -3.79 7.03
C PRO A 33 13.92 -4.72 5.83
N PRO A 34 14.21 -6.03 5.98
CA PRO A 34 14.23 -6.95 4.84
C PRO A 34 12.85 -7.17 4.20
N ILE A 35 11.77 -6.65 4.79
CA ILE A 35 10.39 -6.86 4.38
C ILE A 35 9.64 -5.52 4.34
N GLU A 36 8.83 -5.34 3.30
CA GLU A 36 7.89 -4.25 3.13
C GLU A 36 6.50 -4.79 2.74
N THR A 37 5.46 -4.04 3.06
CA THR A 37 4.09 -4.32 2.65
C THR A 37 3.66 -3.31 1.60
N VAL A 38 3.27 -3.81 0.44
CA VAL A 38 2.70 -3.04 -0.66
C VAL A 38 1.19 -3.23 -0.67
N VAL A 39 0.45 -2.12 -0.61
CA VAL A 39 -1.00 -2.11 -0.74
C VAL A 39 -1.37 -1.37 -2.01
N ALA A 40 -2.12 -2.02 -2.90
CA ALA A 40 -2.54 -1.46 -4.17
C ALA A 40 -4.06 -1.51 -4.33
N LEU A 41 -4.62 -0.40 -4.80
CA LEU A 41 -6.00 -0.29 -5.29
C LEU A 41 -6.00 -0.41 -6.81
N LEU A 42 -6.68 -1.43 -7.32
CA LEU A 42 -6.91 -1.65 -8.73
C LEU A 42 -8.34 -1.22 -9.04
N ARG A 43 -8.49 -0.19 -9.88
CA ARG A 43 -9.78 0.26 -10.39
C ARG A 43 -9.88 -0.05 -11.88
N ALA A 44 -11.04 -0.51 -12.33
CA ALA A 44 -11.27 -0.76 -13.75
C ALA A 44 -11.11 0.56 -14.54
N GLY A 45 -10.22 0.56 -15.54
CA GLY A 45 -10.00 1.72 -16.41
C GLY A 45 -9.23 2.89 -15.79
N SER A 46 -8.60 2.74 -14.62
CA SER A 46 -7.70 3.74 -14.04
C SER A 46 -6.34 3.14 -13.68
N GLU A 47 -5.34 4.01 -13.55
CA GLU A 47 -4.01 3.59 -13.08
C GLU A 47 -4.10 3.05 -11.64
N PRO A 48 -3.39 1.94 -11.33
CA PRO A 48 -3.41 1.36 -10.01
C PRO A 48 -2.73 2.31 -9.01
N ARG A 49 -3.39 2.57 -7.87
CA ARG A 49 -2.83 3.40 -6.80
C ARG A 49 -2.19 2.51 -5.75
N GLN A 50 -0.87 2.60 -5.62
CA GLN A 50 -0.12 1.78 -4.67
C GLN A 50 0.59 2.62 -3.61
N VAL A 51 0.73 2.05 -2.42
CA VAL A 51 1.50 2.59 -1.30
C VAL A 51 2.38 1.50 -0.71
N LYS A 52 3.51 1.90 -0.14
CA LYS A 52 4.49 1.00 0.46
C LYS A 52 4.67 1.35 1.94
N VAL A 53 4.73 0.33 2.78
CA VAL A 53 5.01 0.43 4.21
C VAL A 53 6.22 -0.45 4.50
N HIS A 54 7.31 0.10 5.01
CA HIS A 54 8.53 -0.66 5.34
C HIS A 54 8.38 -1.46 6.64
N LYS A 55 7.40 -2.36 6.67
CA LYS A 55 7.05 -3.26 7.76
C LYS A 55 6.45 -4.55 7.17
N PRO A 56 6.57 -5.69 7.86
CA PRO A 56 5.84 -6.90 7.49
C PRO A 56 4.33 -6.71 7.67
N VAL A 57 3.53 -7.44 6.89
CA VAL A 57 2.06 -7.25 6.81
C VAL A 57 1.36 -7.52 8.14
N GLY A 58 1.98 -8.33 9.00
CA GLY A 58 1.51 -8.61 10.36
C GLY A 58 1.65 -7.44 11.33
N GLU A 59 2.57 -6.50 11.06
CA GLU A 59 2.85 -5.34 11.90
C GLU A 59 2.29 -4.03 11.33
N VAL A 60 1.78 -4.05 10.09
CA VAL A 60 1.13 -2.88 9.49
C VAL A 60 -0.18 -2.58 10.20
N THR A 61 -0.27 -1.37 10.75
CA THR A 61 -1.49 -0.84 11.35
C THR A 61 -2.27 0.04 10.37
N GLU A 62 -3.50 0.38 10.72
CA GLU A 62 -4.29 1.37 9.96
C GLU A 62 -3.59 2.73 9.91
N ASP A 63 -2.93 3.14 10.99
CA ASP A 63 -2.23 4.43 11.04
C ASP A 63 -1.03 4.46 10.09
N ASP A 64 -0.23 3.39 10.06
CA ASP A 64 0.85 3.22 9.09
C ASP A 64 0.34 3.36 7.65
N LEU A 65 -0.81 2.74 7.36
CA LEU A 65 -1.42 2.79 6.03
C LEU A 65 -1.92 4.21 5.71
N ARG A 66 -2.54 4.89 6.66
CA ARG A 66 -2.98 6.29 6.53
C ARG A 66 -1.80 7.20 6.21
N VAL A 67 -0.70 7.07 6.95
CA VAL A 67 0.54 7.83 6.71
C VAL A 67 1.11 7.50 5.33
N ALA A 68 1.16 6.22 4.94
CA ALA A 68 1.67 5.81 3.63
C ALA A 68 0.82 6.34 2.45
N ILE A 69 -0.51 6.40 2.61
CA ILE A 69 -1.44 6.97 1.62
C ILE A 69 -1.23 8.48 1.46
N GLN A 70 -0.94 9.19 2.56
CA GLN A 70 -0.60 10.61 2.51
C GLN A 70 0.76 10.83 1.84
N LYS A 71 1.80 10.06 2.24
CA LYS A 71 3.17 10.15 1.68
C LYS A 71 3.26 9.72 0.22
N GLY A 72 2.44 8.76 -0.22
CA GLY A 72 2.42 8.25 -1.60
C GLY A 72 2.04 9.30 -2.65
N HIS A 73 1.55 10.48 -2.23
CA HIS A 73 1.30 11.61 -3.11
C HIS A 73 2.60 12.38 -3.47
N GLU A 74 3.66 12.25 -2.68
CA GLU A 74 4.92 13.02 -2.83
C GLU A 74 6.03 12.24 -3.54
N HIS A 75 5.94 10.90 -3.64
CA HIS A 75 6.95 10.05 -4.31
C HIS A 75 6.46 9.52 -5.66
N ARG A 76 6.05 10.42 -6.58
CA ARG A 76 6.17 10.13 -8.02
C ARG A 76 7.66 10.12 -8.34
N HIS A 77 8.32 8.97 -8.21
CA HIS A 77 9.66 8.78 -8.75
C HIS A 77 9.51 8.86 -10.28
N PRO A 78 10.10 9.85 -10.98
CA PRO A 78 10.12 9.82 -12.43
C PRO A 78 10.97 8.62 -12.83
N SER A 79 10.35 7.58 -13.38
CA SER A 79 11.09 6.62 -14.19
C SER A 79 11.30 7.29 -15.55
N GLY A 80 12.47 7.88 -15.73
CA GLY A 80 12.88 8.55 -16.98
C GLY A 80 13.92 9.62 -16.75
#